data_AF-A3Z2F6-F1
#
_entry.id   AF-A3Z2F6-F1
#
_cell.length_a   1.000
_cell.length_b   1.000
_cell.length_c   1.000
_cell.angle_alpha   90.00
_cell.angle_beta   90.00
_cell.angle_gamma   90.00
#
_symmetry.space_group_name_H-M   'P 1'
#
loop_
_entity.id
_entity.type
_entity.pdbx_description
1 polymer ?
#
loop_
_entity_poly.entity_id
_entity_poly.type
_entity_poly.pdbx_seq_one_letter_code
_entity_poly.pdbx_strand_id
1 'polypeptide(L)'
;MALHRPFPGLVERLQSLDGEGVDWAVLTTKSAAFTAELLESLALTPWRLDGREAGAKPDVLRRLQTQRRVHSFIEDRRATLEMVCSTPGLESLQCWLVRWGYLKPSDLIGLPSGIQLIDLVAFAKPLAHWP
;
A
#
# COMPACT_ATOMS: atom_id res chain seq x y z
N MET A 1 20.00 8.89 -10.26
CA MET A 1 19.17 8.22 -9.23
C MET A 1 18.71 9.14 -8.08
N ALA A 2 18.83 10.47 -8.17
CA ALA A 2 18.63 11.39 -7.04
C ALA A 2 17.17 11.85 -6.75
N LEU A 3 16.15 11.27 -7.39
CA LEU A 3 14.76 11.78 -7.33
C LEU A 3 13.79 10.95 -6.47
N HIS A 4 14.19 9.79 -5.96
CA HIS A 4 13.31 8.89 -5.19
C HIS A 4 13.80 8.75 -3.76
N ARG A 5 13.49 9.73 -2.92
CA ARG A 5 13.74 9.65 -1.47
C ARG A 5 12.52 9.04 -0.78
N PRO A 6 12.68 8.00 0.05
CA PRO A 6 11.58 7.48 0.85
C PRO A 6 11.11 8.52 1.87
N PHE A 7 9.85 8.41 2.27
CA PHE A 7 9.34 9.20 3.40
C PHE A 7 10.04 8.75 4.70
N PRO A 8 10.25 9.67 5.66
CA PRO A 8 10.90 9.34 6.92
C PRO A 8 10.24 8.15 7.63
N GLY A 9 11.04 7.18 8.07
CA GLY A 9 10.57 6.00 8.81
C GLY A 9 9.94 4.90 7.95
N LEU A 10 9.72 5.11 6.65
CA LEU A 10 9.03 4.13 5.81
C LEU A 10 9.87 2.87 5.56
N VAL A 11 11.17 3.02 5.32
CA VAL A 11 12.07 1.88 5.06
C VAL A 11 12.20 1.03 6.33
N GLU A 12 12.47 1.68 7.45
CA GLU A 12 12.58 1.05 8.77
C GLU A 12 11.28 0.32 9.12
N ARG A 13 10.13 0.95 8.83
CA ARG A 13 8.84 0.33 9.08
C ARG A 13 8.64 -0.92 8.23
N LEU A 14 8.89 -0.88 6.92
CA LEU A 14 8.73 -2.04 6.05
C LEU A 14 9.67 -3.19 6.44
N GLN A 15 10.89 -2.90 6.88
CA GLN A 15 11.84 -3.90 7.38
C GLN A 15 11.38 -4.54 8.69
N SER A 16 10.68 -3.79 9.54
CA SER A 16 10.16 -4.31 10.82
C SER A 16 8.97 -5.27 10.69
N LEU A 17 8.29 -5.32 9.55
CA LEU A 17 7.06 -6.13 9.37
C LEU A 17 7.30 -7.64 9.50
N ASP A 18 8.49 -8.12 9.10
CA ASP A 18 8.86 -9.54 9.26
C ASP A 18 8.88 -9.95 10.75
N GLY A 19 9.37 -9.06 11.63
CA GLY A 19 9.34 -9.26 13.08
C GLY A 19 7.93 -9.26 13.69
N GLU A 20 6.93 -8.80 12.94
CA GLU A 20 5.51 -8.85 13.31
C GLU A 20 4.77 -10.01 12.63
N GLY A 21 5.48 -10.85 11.87
CA GLY A 21 4.91 -12.00 11.16
C GLY A 21 4.02 -11.61 9.98
N VAL A 22 4.27 -10.45 9.36
CA VAL A 22 3.47 -9.93 8.25
C VAL A 22 4.31 -9.71 6.99
N ASP A 23 3.94 -10.41 5.93
CA ASP A 23 4.43 -10.15 4.57
C ASP A 23 3.82 -8.87 4.00
N TRP A 24 4.54 -8.23 3.07
CA TRP A 24 4.04 -7.08 2.32
C TRP A 24 4.34 -7.20 0.82
N ALA A 25 3.53 -6.52 0.02
CA ALA A 25 3.61 -6.53 -1.44
C ALA A 25 3.60 -5.10 -1.99
N VAL A 26 4.13 -4.92 -3.20
CA VAL A 26 4.10 -3.64 -3.92
C VAL A 26 3.25 -3.78 -5.17
N LEU A 27 2.21 -2.95 -5.26
CA LEU A 27 1.37 -2.77 -6.45
C LEU A 27 1.57 -1.36 -6.98
N THR A 28 2.11 -1.22 -8.19
CA THR A 28 2.57 0.09 -8.69
C THR A 28 2.21 0.33 -10.15
N THR A 29 2.06 1.59 -10.53
CA THR A 29 1.89 2.01 -11.93
C THR A 29 3.22 2.24 -12.65
N LYS A 30 4.35 2.06 -11.95
CA LYS A 30 5.68 2.00 -12.56
C LYS A 30 5.93 0.59 -13.08
N SER A 31 6.92 0.41 -13.95
CA SER A 31 7.29 -0.95 -14.38
C SER A 31 7.84 -1.75 -13.21
N ALA A 32 7.64 -3.07 -13.25
CA ALA A 32 8.21 -3.98 -12.26
C ALA A 32 9.75 -3.86 -12.21
N ALA A 33 10.41 -3.81 -13.37
CA ALA A 33 11.87 -3.69 -13.46
C ALA A 33 12.40 -2.43 -12.76
N PHE A 34 11.84 -1.26 -13.07
CA PHE A 34 12.25 -0.01 -12.42
C PHE A 34 12.01 -0.04 -10.91
N THR A 35 10.88 -0.62 -10.49
CA THR A 35 10.54 -0.67 -9.06
C THR A 35 11.44 -1.64 -8.31
N ALA A 36 11.86 -2.74 -8.95
CA ALA A 36 12.81 -3.69 -8.37
C ALA A 36 14.16 -3.01 -8.09
N GLU A 37 14.70 -2.24 -9.04
CA GLU A 37 15.95 -1.47 -8.84
C GLU A 37 15.83 -0.47 -7.67
N LEU A 38 14.67 0.20 -7.55
CA LEU A 38 14.43 1.12 -6.44
C LEU A 38 14.38 0.39 -5.08
N LEU A 39 13.67 -0.74 -5.00
CA LEU A 39 13.58 -1.54 -3.78
C LEU A 39 14.94 -2.10 -3.37
N GLU A 40 15.73 -2.58 -4.32
CA GLU A 40 17.09 -3.07 -4.10
C GLU A 40 17.99 -1.97 -3.51
N SER A 41 17.92 -0.75 -4.06
CA SER A 41 18.69 0.39 -3.54
C SER A 41 18.34 0.77 -2.09
N LEU A 42 17.19 0.32 -1.59
CA LEU A 42 16.69 0.55 -0.23
C LEU A 42 16.82 -0.70 0.66
N ALA A 43 17.42 -1.79 0.17
CA ALA A 43 17.46 -3.08 0.85
C ALA A 43 16.08 -3.56 1.31
N LEU A 44 15.09 -3.44 0.42
CA LEU A 44 13.71 -3.86 0.65
C LEU A 44 13.37 -5.06 -0.23
N THR A 45 12.74 -6.08 0.36
CA THR A 45 12.36 -7.31 -0.35
C THR A 45 10.90 -7.63 -0.04
N PRO A 46 9.93 -7.16 -0.87
CA PRO A 46 8.54 -7.55 -0.70
C PRO A 46 8.37 -9.02 -1.06
N TRP A 47 7.36 -9.67 -0.47
CA TRP A 47 6.91 -11.00 -0.89
C TRP A 47 6.48 -11.03 -2.36
N ARG A 48 5.94 -9.91 -2.86
CA ARG A 48 5.40 -9.78 -4.21
C ARG A 48 5.58 -8.37 -4.77
N LEU A 49 5.98 -8.27 -6.03
CA LEU A 49 6.04 -7.02 -6.80
C LEU A 49 5.18 -7.17 -8.07
N ASP A 50 4.09 -6.41 -8.15
CA ASP A 50 3.23 -6.29 -9.33
C ASP A 50 3.38 -4.86 -9.89
N GLY A 51 4.14 -4.74 -10.98
CA GLY A 51 4.28 -3.51 -11.75
C GLY A 51 3.05 -3.18 -12.58
N ARG A 52 3.13 -2.12 -13.37
CA ARG A 52 2.07 -1.68 -14.31
C ARG A 52 1.61 -2.80 -15.24
N GLU A 53 2.53 -3.70 -15.58
CA GLU A 53 2.31 -4.84 -16.46
C GLU A 53 1.28 -5.84 -15.88
N ALA A 54 1.03 -5.81 -14.56
CA ALA A 54 0.11 -6.71 -13.88
C ALA A 54 -1.37 -6.31 -13.99
N GLY A 55 -1.68 -5.13 -14.54
CA GLY A 55 -3.04 -4.63 -14.74
C GLY A 55 -3.55 -3.71 -13.62
N ALA A 56 -4.88 -3.55 -13.55
CA ALA A 56 -5.51 -2.66 -12.58
C ALA A 56 -5.39 -3.22 -11.16
N LYS A 57 -5.22 -2.34 -10.16
CA LYS A 57 -5.02 -2.75 -8.76
C LYS A 57 -6.12 -3.64 -8.20
N PRO A 58 -7.43 -3.40 -8.45
CA PRO A 58 -8.47 -4.31 -7.97
C PRO A 58 -8.32 -5.74 -8.50
N ASP A 59 -7.94 -5.92 -9.77
CA ASP A 59 -7.73 -7.24 -10.36
C ASP A 59 -6.53 -7.96 -9.73
N VAL A 60 -5.45 -7.21 -9.49
CA VAL A 60 -4.27 -7.72 -8.78
C VAL A 60 -4.64 -8.14 -7.37
N LEU A 61 -5.35 -7.29 -6.61
CA LEU A 61 -5.78 -7.59 -5.24
C LEU A 61 -6.69 -8.82 -5.18
N ARG A 62 -7.63 -8.98 -6.12
CA ARG A 62 -8.47 -10.19 -6.20
C ARG A 62 -7.64 -11.44 -6.43
N ARG A 63 -6.66 -11.40 -7.33
CA ARG A 63 -5.72 -12.51 -7.56
C ARG A 63 -4.88 -12.80 -6.32
N LEU A 64 -4.44 -11.78 -5.58
CA LEU A 64 -3.66 -11.98 -4.37
C LEU A 64 -4.51 -12.62 -3.26
N GLN A 65 -5.76 -12.20 -3.10
CA GLN A 65 -6.70 -12.79 -2.13
C GLN A 65 -6.92 -14.30 -2.34
N THR A 66 -6.79 -14.82 -3.56
CA THR A 66 -6.88 -16.27 -3.81
C THR A 66 -5.59 -17.03 -3.49
N GLN A 67 -4.46 -16.32 -3.36
CA GLN A 67 -3.16 -16.91 -3.07
C GLN A 67 -2.83 -16.86 -1.57
N ARG A 68 -3.12 -15.72 -0.94
CA ARG A 68 -2.92 -15.46 0.50
C ARG A 68 -3.94 -14.45 0.98
N ARG A 69 -4.33 -14.54 2.25
CA ARG A 69 -5.22 -13.53 2.85
C ARG A 69 -4.52 -12.17 2.84
N VAL A 70 -5.04 -11.22 2.07
CA VAL A 70 -4.63 -9.83 2.08
C VAL A 70 -5.51 -9.09 3.08
N HIS A 71 -4.91 -8.65 4.19
CA HIS A 71 -5.66 -7.97 5.25
C HIS A 71 -5.91 -6.50 4.93
N SER A 72 -4.91 -5.81 4.39
CA SER A 72 -4.94 -4.36 4.23
C SER A 72 -4.34 -3.91 2.91
N PHE A 73 -4.87 -2.82 2.37
CA PHE A 73 -4.34 -2.13 1.19
C PHE A 73 -4.13 -0.65 1.51
N ILE A 74 -2.93 -0.15 1.22
CA ILE A 74 -2.45 1.16 1.65
C ILE A 74 -2.10 1.97 0.41
N GLU A 75 -2.68 3.16 0.25
CA GLU A 75 -2.61 3.93 -1.00
C GLU A 75 -2.80 5.43 -0.74
N ASP A 76 -2.19 6.28 -1.57
CA ASP A 76 -2.28 7.75 -1.46
C ASP A 76 -3.36 8.37 -2.37
N ARG A 77 -3.97 7.55 -3.23
CA ARG A 77 -5.06 7.92 -4.13
C ARG A 77 -6.41 7.43 -3.62
N ARG A 78 -7.22 8.35 -3.10
CA ARG A 78 -8.62 8.09 -2.70
C ARG A 78 -9.43 7.36 -3.79
N ALA A 79 -9.39 7.83 -5.03
CA ALA A 79 -10.16 7.22 -6.12
C ALA A 79 -9.77 5.74 -6.37
N THR A 80 -8.52 5.37 -6.10
CA THR A 80 -8.08 3.96 -6.19
C THR A 80 -8.69 3.13 -5.07
N LEU A 81 -8.72 3.67 -3.84
CA LEU A 81 -9.36 3.00 -2.70
C LEU A 81 -10.88 2.87 -2.90
N GLU A 82 -11.56 3.89 -3.40
CA GLU A 82 -12.99 3.83 -3.71
C GLU A 82 -13.31 2.74 -4.76
N MET A 83 -12.46 2.61 -5.79
CA MET A 83 -12.57 1.53 -6.76
C MET A 83 -12.38 0.16 -6.11
N VAL A 84 -11.40 0.02 -5.21
CA VAL A 84 -11.16 -1.22 -4.47
C VAL A 84 -12.35 -1.57 -3.57
N CYS A 85 -12.87 -0.61 -2.78
CA CYS A 85 -14.03 -0.82 -1.90
C CYS A 85 -15.31 -1.19 -2.67
N SER A 86 -15.45 -0.73 -3.92
CA SER A 86 -16.61 -1.05 -4.78
C SER A 86 -16.42 -2.32 -5.63
N THR A 87 -15.25 -2.96 -5.57
CA THR A 87 -14.96 -4.16 -6.35
C THR A 87 -15.44 -5.42 -5.63
N PRO A 88 -16.30 -6.24 -6.26
CA PRO A 88 -16.74 -7.51 -5.69
C PRO A 88 -15.57 -8.47 -5.38
N GLY A 89 -15.61 -9.07 -4.20
CA GLY A 89 -14.56 -9.96 -3.67
C GLY A 89 -13.44 -9.25 -2.91
N LEU A 90 -13.51 -7.93 -2.72
CA LEU A 90 -12.57 -7.14 -1.90
C LEU A 90 -13.22 -6.50 -0.67
N GLU A 91 -14.46 -6.88 -0.34
CA GLU A 91 -15.26 -6.26 0.72
C GLU A 91 -14.63 -6.39 2.12
N SER A 92 -13.83 -7.43 2.32
CA SER A 92 -13.11 -7.69 3.59
C SER A 92 -11.76 -6.99 3.70
N LEU A 93 -11.32 -6.28 2.65
CA LEU A 93 -10.01 -5.64 2.59
C LEU A 93 -10.03 -4.29 3.30
N GLN A 94 -9.24 -4.15 4.36
CA GLN A 94 -9.10 -2.89 5.07
C GLN A 94 -8.34 -1.88 4.20
N CYS A 95 -9.01 -0.80 3.81
CA CYS A 95 -8.43 0.23 2.94
C CYS A 95 -7.91 1.43 3.75
N TRP A 96 -6.62 1.72 3.59
CA TRP A 96 -5.92 2.82 4.26
C TRP A 96 -5.54 3.92 3.27
N LEU A 97 -6.12 5.10 3.44
CA LEU A 97 -5.70 6.32 2.75
C LEU A 97 -4.58 6.98 3.53
N VAL A 98 -3.41 7.07 2.92
CA VAL A 98 -2.25 7.67 3.57
C VAL A 98 -2.28 9.19 3.51
N ARG A 99 -1.78 9.85 4.56
CA ARG A 99 -1.70 11.32 4.68
C ARG A 99 -0.40 11.91 4.12
N TRP A 100 0.30 11.17 3.28
CA TRP A 100 1.52 11.58 2.57
C TRP A 100 1.41 11.24 1.08
N GLY A 101 2.36 11.69 0.26
CA GLY A 101 2.32 11.45 -1.19
C GLY A 101 1.38 12.43 -1.91
N TYR A 102 0.48 11.91 -2.74
CA TYR A 102 -0.37 12.71 -3.64
C TYR A 102 -1.74 13.10 -3.08
N LEU A 103 -2.01 12.85 -1.79
CA LEU A 103 -3.27 13.22 -1.15
C LEU A 103 -3.55 14.72 -1.25
N LYS A 104 -4.73 15.10 -1.73
CA LYS A 104 -5.21 16.49 -1.77
C LYS A 104 -6.13 16.78 -0.58
N PRO A 105 -6.22 18.03 -0.10
CA PRO A 105 -7.16 18.40 0.96
C PRO A 105 -8.62 18.03 0.67
N SER A 106 -9.04 18.12 -0.60
CA SER A 106 -10.37 17.71 -1.05
C SER A 106 -10.64 16.22 -0.87
N ASP A 107 -9.61 15.38 -0.90
CA ASP A 107 -9.75 13.93 -0.76
C ASP A 107 -10.17 13.54 0.67
N LEU A 108 -10.01 14.44 1.65
CA LEU A 108 -10.41 14.22 3.04
C LEU A 108 -11.91 14.46 3.30
N ILE A 109 -12.61 15.09 2.36
CA ILE A 109 -14.02 15.50 2.54
C ILE A 109 -14.94 14.33 2.16
N GLY A 110 -15.79 13.88 3.09
CA GLY A 110 -16.78 12.83 2.80
C GLY A 110 -16.14 11.49 2.45
N LEU A 111 -15.12 11.08 3.21
CA LEU A 111 -14.49 9.77 3.06
C LEU A 111 -15.52 8.64 3.30
N PRO A 112 -15.60 7.62 2.42
CA PRO A 112 -16.43 6.45 2.64
C PRO A 112 -16.04 5.69 3.92
N SER A 113 -17.01 5.05 4.57
CA SER A 113 -16.77 4.27 5.81
C SER A 113 -15.79 3.11 5.64
N GLY A 114 -15.63 2.59 4.41
CA GLY A 114 -14.67 1.54 4.09
C GLY A 114 -13.21 2.01 3.98
N ILE A 115 -12.93 3.32 4.10
CA ILE A 115 -11.59 3.89 3.98
C ILE A 115 -11.21 4.58 5.29
N GLN A 116 -10.11 4.14 5.90
CA GLN A 116 -9.54 4.77 7.09
C GLN A 116 -8.28 5.57 6.76
N LEU A 117 -8.03 6.65 7.51
CA LEU A 117 -6.85 7.48 7.33
C LEU A 117 -5.70 6.97 8.18
N ILE A 118 -4.47 7.04 7.64
CA ILE A 118 -3.25 6.80 8.40
C ILE A 118 -2.18 7.83 8.03
N ASP A 119 -1.49 8.39 9.02
CA ASP A 119 -0.32 9.25 8.79
C ASP A 119 0.99 8.49 9.03
N LEU A 120 2.12 9.14 8.70
CA LEU A 120 3.44 8.50 8.85
C LEU A 120 3.75 8.15 10.32
N VAL A 121 3.22 8.91 11.27
CA VAL A 121 3.46 8.68 12.70
C VAL A 121 2.74 7.41 13.17
N ALA A 122 1.48 7.22 12.76
CA ALA A 122 0.72 6.01 13.03
C ALA A 122 1.26 4.80 12.26
N PHE A 123 1.59 4.98 10.97
CA PHE A 123 2.17 3.93 10.13
C PHE A 123 3.49 3.38 10.69
N ALA A 124 4.32 4.24 11.28
CA ALA A 124 5.59 3.86 11.90
C ALA A 124 5.43 3.00 13.18
N LYS A 125 4.22 2.88 13.75
CA LYS A 125 3.96 2.03 14.93
C LYS A 125 3.77 0.57 14.54
N PRO A 126 3.91 -0.37 15.49
CA PRO A 126 3.50 -1.76 15.29
C PRO A 126 2.06 -1.87 14.79
N LEU A 127 1.76 -2.88 13.97
CA LEU A 127 0.44 -3.08 13.35
C LEU A 127 -0.69 -3.15 14.39
N ALA A 128 -0.41 -3.74 15.56
CA ALA A 128 -1.36 -3.82 16.68
C ALA A 128 -1.76 -2.45 17.26
N HIS A 129 -1.03 -1.38 16.93
CA HIS A 129 -1.28 0.00 17.37
C HIS A 129 -1.74 0.92 16.24
N TRP A 130 -2.02 0.36 15.06
CA TRP A 130 -2.69 1.12 14.01
C TRP A 130 -4.13 1.44 14.45
N PRO A 131 -4.69 2.57 13.99
CA PRO A 131 -5.99 3.07 14.45
C PRO A 131 -7.18 2.16 14.08
#